data_AF-A0A564FSQ2-F1
#
_entry.id   AF-A0A564FSQ2-F1
#
_cell.length_a   1.000
_cell.length_b   1.000
_cell.length_c   1.000
_cell.angle_alpha   90.00
_cell.angle_beta   90.00
_cell.angle_gamma   90.00
#
_symmetry.space_group_name_H-M   'P 1'
#
loop_
_entity.id
_entity.type
_entity.pdbx_description
1 polymer ?
#
loop_
_entity_poly.entity_id
_entity_poly.type
_entity_poly.pdbx_seq_one_letter_code
_entity_poly.pdbx_strand_id
1 'polypeptide(L)' 'MTDRDAAVLAALRAVPAGALPMHLAPGLGLGVKQVSTVLQRLRIAGLVRFEAPRWTAIEEPRP' A
#
# COMPACT_ATOMS: atom_id res chain seq x y z
N MET A 1 9.50 -7.38 -7.22
CA MET A 1 8.13 -7.02 -6.78
C MET A 1 7.24 -8.23 -7.02
N THR A 2 6.50 -8.70 -6.01
CA THR A 2 5.62 -9.89 -6.12
C THR A 2 4.21 -9.49 -6.55
N ASP A 3 3.39 -10.45 -7.03
CA ASP A 3 1.96 -10.22 -7.35
C ASP A 3 1.20 -9.65 -6.14
N ARG A 4 1.57 -10.10 -4.93
CA ARG A 4 1.01 -9.58 -3.68
C ARG A 4 1.39 -8.12 -3.43
N ASP A 5 2.64 -7.74 -3.71
CA ASP A 5 3.08 -6.35 -3.56
C ASP A 5 2.36 -5.43 -4.56
N ALA A 6 2.20 -5.89 -5.81
CA ALA A 6 1.46 -5.18 -6.84
C ALA A 6 -0.01 -5.00 -6.48
N ALA A 7 -0.67 -6.03 -5.93
CA ALA A 7 -2.06 -5.96 -5.50
C ALA A 7 -2.27 -4.97 -4.33
N VAL A 8 -1.38 -4.98 -3.33
CA VAL A 8 -1.45 -4.00 -2.23
C VAL A 8 -1.22 -2.57 -2.73
N LEU A 9 -0.25 -2.38 -3.63
CA LEU A 9 0.03 -1.07 -4.22
C LEU A 9 -1.16 -0.56 -5.05
N ALA A 10 -1.77 -1.41 -5.87
CA ALA A 10 -2.96 -1.07 -6.66
C ALA A 10 -4.14 -0.70 -5.77
N ALA A 11 -4.42 -1.49 -4.73
CA ALA A 11 -5.47 -1.19 -3.76
C ALA A 11 -5.22 0.14 -3.03
N LEU A 12 -3.96 0.47 -2.73
CA LEU A 12 -3.61 1.74 -2.11
C LEU A 12 -3.78 2.93 -3.08
N ARG A 13 -3.43 2.78 -4.36
CA ARG A 13 -3.63 3.80 -5.40
C ARG A 13 -5.12 4.11 -5.64
N ALA A 14 -5.99 3.14 -5.42
CA ALA A 14 -7.45 3.34 -5.49
C ALA A 14 -7.99 4.21 -4.35
N VAL A 15 -7.18 4.55 -3.34
CA VAL A 15 -7.56 5.38 -2.19
C VAL A 15 -6.65 6.62 -2.11
N PRO A 16 -6.96 7.71 -2.82
CA PRO A 16 -6.11 8.91 -2.86
C PRO A 16 -5.83 9.54 -1.49
N ALA A 17 -6.80 9.45 -0.57
CA ALA A 17 -6.67 9.93 0.80
C ALA A 17 -5.77 9.04 1.69
N GLY A 18 -5.23 7.95 1.15
CA GLY A 18 -4.48 6.95 1.88
C GLY A 18 -5.33 6.03 2.75
N ALA A 19 -4.77 4.86 3.08
CA ALA A 19 -5.48 3.79 3.78
C ALA A 19 -4.68 3.25 4.97
N LEU A 20 -5.42 2.68 5.93
CA LEU A 20 -4.87 1.84 6.99
C LEU A 20 -4.76 0.39 6.49
N PRO A 21 -3.81 -0.41 7.00
CA PRO A 21 -3.70 -1.83 6.62
C PRO A 21 -5.01 -2.61 6.82
N MET A 22 -5.78 -2.28 7.86
CA MET A 22 -7.07 -2.90 8.15
C MET A 22 -8.17 -2.59 7.13
N HIS A 23 -8.06 -1.48 6.38
CA HIS A 23 -9.00 -1.14 5.32
C HIS A 23 -8.70 -1.90 4.02
N LEU A 24 -7.43 -2.24 3.78
CA LEU A 24 -6.99 -2.94 2.57
C LEU A 24 -7.11 -4.47 2.70
N ALA A 25 -6.89 -4.99 3.91
CA ALA A 25 -6.86 -6.43 4.18
C ALA A 25 -8.07 -7.22 3.64
N PRO A 26 -9.34 -6.78 3.87
CA PRO A 26 -10.51 -7.54 3.40
C PRO A 26 -10.58 -7.64 1.87
N GLY A 27 -10.34 -6.54 1.15
CA GLY A 27 -10.41 -6.51 -0.31
C GLY A 27 -9.29 -7.29 -1.02
N LEU A 28 -8.23 -7.64 -0.29
CA LEU A 28 -7.09 -8.40 -0.80
C LEU A 28 -7.09 -9.87 -0.35
N GLY A 29 -8.02 -10.27 0.53
CA GLY A 29 -7.98 -11.60 1.16
C GLY A 29 -6.73 -11.84 2.00
N LEU A 30 -6.15 -10.80 2.58
CA LEU A 30 -4.89 -10.85 3.34
C LEU A 30 -5.12 -10.51 4.81
N GLY A 31 -4.25 -11.02 5.69
CA GLY A 31 -4.21 -10.57 7.08
C GLY A 31 -3.60 -9.17 7.22
N VAL A 32 -4.07 -8.39 8.20
CA VAL A 32 -3.57 -7.02 8.49
C VAL A 32 -2.05 -7.01 8.64
N LYS A 33 -1.46 -8.00 9.34
CA LYS A 33 0.00 -8.13 9.48
C LYS A 33 0.71 -8.29 8.13
N GLN A 34 0.14 -9.10 7.22
CA GLN A 34 0.73 -9.32 5.89
C GLN A 34 0.69 -8.03 5.06
N VAL A 35 -0.43 -7.31 5.09
CA VAL A 35 -0.56 -6.01 4.43
C VAL A 35 0.46 -5.01 5.00
N SER A 36 0.59 -4.91 6.32
CA SER A 36 1.61 -4.07 6.96
C SER A 36 3.03 -4.42 6.52
N THR A 37 3.37 -5.71 6.44
CA THR A 37 4.69 -6.13 5.94
C THR A 37 4.90 -5.73 4.48
N VAL A 38 3.89 -5.88 3.63
CA VAL A 38 3.97 -5.47 2.22
C VAL A 38 4.15 -3.95 2.11
N LEU A 39 3.39 -3.16 2.86
CA LEU A 39 3.49 -1.70 2.87
C LEU A 39 4.87 -1.22 3.34
N GLN A 40 5.47 -1.88 4.33
CA GLN A 40 6.85 -1.59 4.75
C GLN A 40 7.85 -1.88 3.62
N ARG A 41 7.71 -2.99 2.88
CA ARG A 41 8.58 -3.26 1.72
C ARG A 41 8.41 -2.22 0.62
N LEU A 42 7.17 -1.86 0.30
CA LEU A 42 6.86 -0.84 -0.71
C LEU A 42 7.40 0.54 -0.30
N ARG A 43 7.45 0.84 0.99
CA ARG A 43 8.06 2.07 1.53
C ARG A 43 9.55 2.12 1.29
N ILE A 44 10.24 1.01 1.59
CA ILE A 44 11.69 0.89 1.35
C ILE A 44 11.98 1.04 -0.15
N ALA A 45 11.09 0.54 -1.01
CA ALA A 45 11.17 0.71 -2.45
C ALA A 45 10.77 2.12 -2.96
N GLY A 46 10.38 3.05 -2.09
CA GLY A 46 10.00 4.42 -2.46
C GLY A 46 8.64 4.54 -3.18
N LEU A 47 7.79 3.50 -3.13
CA LEU A 47 6.51 3.47 -3.86
C LEU A 47 5.32 3.97 -3.03
N VAL A 48 5.47 3.98 -1.71
CA VAL A 48 4.44 4.46 -0.78
C VAL A 48 5.09 5.29 0.33
N ARG A 49 4.34 6.24 0.88
CA ARG A 49 4.72 6.99 2.08
C ARG A 49 3.80 6.63 3.24
N PHE A 50 4.32 6.77 4.45
CA PHE A 50 3.54 6.62 5.68
C PHE A 50 3.47 7.97 6.39
N GLU A 51 2.26 8.51 6.47
CA GLU A 51 1.92 9.74 7.19
C GLU A 51 0.92 9.35 8.26
N ALA A 52 1.40 9.16 9.48
CA ALA A 52 0.63 8.49 10.53
C ALA A 52 -0.78 9.11 10.69
N PRO A 53 -1.85 8.29 10.65
CA PRO A 53 -1.85 6.83 10.66
C PRO A 53 -2.01 6.17 9.27
N ARG A 54 -1.84 6.91 8.18
CA ARG A 54 -2.20 6.48 6.82
C ARG A 54 -0.99 6.16 5.95
N TRP A 55 -1.19 5.18 5.08
CA TRP A 55 -0.30 4.90 3.96
C TRP A 55 -0.85 5.55 2.71
N THR A 56 0.00 6.10 1.86
CA THR A 56 -0.42 6.70 0.58
C THR A 56 0.54 6.25 -0.52
N ALA A 57 0.01 5.93 -1.70
CA ALA A 57 0.85 5.62 -2.85
C ALA A 57 1.52 6.89 -3.38
N ILE A 58 2.77 6.77 -3.82
CA ILE A 58 3.47 7.84 -4.51
C ILE A 58 3.20 7.66 -5.99
N GLU A 59 2.62 8.66 -6.65
CA GLU A 59 2.53 8.69 -8.11
C GLU A 59 3.91 9.03 -8.69
N GLU A 60 4.39 8.24 -9.63
CA GLU A 60 5.56 8.64 -10.43
C GLU A 60 5.17 9.87 -11.27
N PRO A 61 6.03 10.89 -11.38
CA PRO A 61 5.75 12.03 -12.25
C PRO A 61 5.58 11.52 -13.69
N ARG A 62 4.40 11.73 -14.25
CA ARG A 62 4.17 11.44 -15.68
C ARG A 62 4.89 12.50 -16.51
N PRO A 63 5.66 12.09 -17.55
CA PRO A 63 6.32 13.02 -18.46
C PRO A 63 5.32 13.84 -19.30
#